data_AF-A0A2V8R030-F1
#
_entry.id   AF-A0A2V8R030-F1
#
_cell.length_a   1.000
_cell.length_b   1.000
_cell.length_c   1.000
_cell.angle_alpha   90.00
_cell.angle_beta   90.00
_cell.angle_gamma   90.00
#
_symmetry.space_group_name_H-M   'P 1'
#
loop_
_entity.id
_entity.type
_entity.pdbx_description
1 polymer ?
#
loop_
_entity_poly.entity_id
_entity_poly.type
_entity_poly.pdbx_seq_one_letter_code
_entity_poly.pdbx_strand_id
1 'polypeptide(L)'
;GFADKKAGAKVQPNTLFEIGSISKSFVALALMQMREEGRFDPSQPITTYLPWLKIDSKYAPITGHHLLSHTAGLPDGVVLELIGPDQPLWTGFAPGEHFAYSNVGYDLLGHVLEAIDRQPLAAVLRRRVLDPLGMSSSEPVIANTIRPRMAVGYAPMFDDRPFPLRGTLAEAPWVEVGEGAGSVSSTATDMGTYLTMLINRGAVRGTSPTVREGSKGNRLINEDSFELFTAPAIKAPFWGEDASYGYGLWTSETEGRTILRHTGGMVAFSSAMHVDVTSGIAAFASVNANLAGYRPNVVAKYALDLLRTTIDGKTLPTAPKTNTIPDQISNAADFAGTFTSTDGTKLGLAADGNKLFLAIRNQRVALESAGPNRFFVKHPDFELFLLEFGRDHNAVVEAFHGPRWFTNDRYAGLRTFQYPKEWDAFAGHYRNDSPWFGSTRIFVRKGTLTAEGTPLTPLGGGVFRAGAEEWSPERISFSPVVNGRAPRMKFSGVEFYRTFTP
;
A
#
# COMPACT_ATOMS: atom_id res chain seq x y z
N GLY A 1 19.51 6.62 -12.99
CA GLY A 1 18.26 6.41 -13.75
C GLY A 1 17.91 7.64 -14.57
N PHE A 2 16.69 7.70 -15.12
CA PHE A 2 16.16 8.88 -15.80
C PHE A 2 15.08 9.55 -14.93
N ALA A 3 15.13 10.87 -14.81
CA ALA A 3 14.03 11.66 -14.29
C ALA A 3 12.93 11.81 -15.35
N ASP A 4 13.33 11.95 -16.62
CA ASP A 4 12.44 11.93 -17.78
C ASP A 4 13.08 11.06 -18.86
N LYS A 5 12.43 9.94 -19.18
CA LYS A 5 12.90 9.00 -20.20
C LYS A 5 12.73 9.56 -21.61
N LYS A 6 11.67 10.31 -21.88
CA LYS A 6 11.37 10.89 -23.20
C LYS A 6 12.35 12.01 -23.53
N ALA A 7 12.65 12.88 -22.56
CA ALA A 7 13.64 13.95 -22.73
C ALA A 7 15.10 13.48 -22.53
N GLY A 8 15.31 12.24 -22.06
CA GLY A 8 16.64 11.73 -21.72
C GLY A 8 17.27 12.37 -20.47
N ALA A 9 16.48 13.12 -19.69
CA ALA A 9 16.95 13.80 -18.49
C ALA A 9 17.31 12.81 -17.39
N LYS A 10 18.52 12.94 -16.84
CA LYS A 10 18.99 12.10 -15.73
C LYS A 10 18.43 12.58 -14.40
N VAL A 11 18.24 11.65 -13.47
CA VAL A 11 17.97 11.98 -12.06
C VAL A 11 19.13 12.79 -11.51
N GLN A 12 18.83 13.93 -10.89
CA GLN A 12 19.77 14.82 -10.23
C GLN A 12 19.55 14.81 -8.71
N PRO A 13 20.53 15.26 -7.89
CA PRO A 13 20.39 15.32 -6.44
C PRO A 13 19.17 16.13 -5.97
N ASN A 14 18.75 17.14 -6.72
CA ASN A 14 17.60 18.00 -6.42
C ASN A 14 16.28 17.56 -7.11
N THR A 15 16.27 16.43 -7.81
CA THR A 15 15.05 15.91 -8.42
C THR A 15 14.08 15.46 -7.33
N LEU A 16 12.86 16.00 -7.36
CA LEU A 16 11.79 15.63 -6.44
C LEU A 16 11.17 14.28 -6.81
N PHE A 17 10.92 13.47 -5.79
CA PHE A 17 10.16 12.24 -5.84
C PHE A 17 9.02 12.32 -4.83
N GLU A 18 7.86 11.80 -5.19
CA GLU A 18 6.75 11.65 -4.25
C GLU A 18 7.09 10.51 -3.26
N ILE A 19 7.20 10.83 -1.97
CA ILE A 19 7.62 9.83 -0.96
C ILE A 19 6.44 9.02 -0.42
N GLY A 20 5.22 9.33 -0.87
CA GLY A 20 3.96 8.71 -0.51
C GLY A 20 3.80 8.55 0.99
N SER A 21 3.33 7.39 1.42
CA SER A 21 2.98 7.15 2.83
C SER A 21 4.11 7.34 3.85
N ILE A 22 5.37 7.55 3.45
CA ILE A 22 6.40 8.05 4.39
C ILE A 22 5.96 9.40 5.01
N SER A 23 5.15 10.19 4.31
CA SER A 23 4.51 11.43 4.77
C SER A 23 3.76 11.28 6.10
N LYS A 24 3.21 10.08 6.39
CA LYS A 24 2.54 9.78 7.66
C LYS A 24 3.43 10.02 8.87
N SER A 25 4.72 9.70 8.75
CA SER A 25 5.69 9.97 9.81
C SER A 25 5.92 11.48 10.04
N PHE A 26 5.78 12.32 9.00
CA PHE A 26 5.89 13.78 9.13
C PHE A 26 4.67 14.36 9.86
N VAL A 27 3.46 13.88 9.55
CA VAL A 27 2.23 14.23 10.26
C VAL A 27 2.32 13.83 11.74
N ALA A 28 2.77 12.60 12.01
CA ALA A 28 2.94 12.10 13.37
C ALA A 28 3.96 12.93 14.18
N LEU A 29 5.10 13.32 13.59
CA LEU A 29 6.09 14.19 14.24
C LEU A 29 5.52 15.57 14.59
N ALA A 30 4.75 16.18 13.67
CA ALA A 30 4.11 17.47 13.95
C ALA A 30 3.10 17.36 15.10
N LEU A 31 2.37 16.24 15.20
CA LEU A 31 1.47 15.97 16.33
C LEU A 31 2.22 15.73 17.64
N MET A 32 3.40 15.10 17.61
CA MET A 32 4.24 14.95 18.80
C MET A 32 4.75 16.30 19.30
N GLN A 33 5.11 17.23 18.42
CA GLN A 33 5.42 18.61 18.84
C GLN A 33 4.21 19.28 19.49
N MET A 34 3.01 19.12 18.94
CA MET A 34 1.79 19.65 19.56
C MET A 34 1.46 18.99 20.90
N ARG A 35 1.85 17.73 21.10
CA ARG A 35 1.76 17.06 22.39
C ARG A 35 2.68 17.70 23.42
N GLU A 36 3.91 18.02 23.05
CA GLU A 36 4.85 18.73 23.93
C GLU A 36 4.35 20.13 24.29
N GLU A 37 3.62 20.77 23.38
CA GLU A 37 2.93 22.05 23.60
C GLU A 37 1.66 21.91 24.46
N GLY A 38 1.23 20.69 24.82
CA GLY A 38 -0.02 20.42 25.54
C GLY A 38 -1.28 20.65 24.71
N ARG A 39 -1.17 20.73 23.38
CA ARG A 39 -2.26 21.03 22.43
C ARG A 39 -2.84 19.78 21.76
N PHE A 40 -2.15 18.64 21.85
CA PHE A 40 -2.60 17.35 21.35
C PHE A 40 -2.35 16.26 22.40
N ASP A 41 -3.34 15.41 22.63
CA ASP A 41 -3.24 14.23 23.49
C ASP A 41 -3.78 13.03 22.69
N PRO A 42 -2.92 12.05 22.36
CA PRO A 42 -3.34 10.91 21.56
C PRO A 42 -4.39 10.03 22.26
N SER A 43 -4.58 10.15 23.57
CA SER A 43 -5.62 9.41 24.29
C SER A 43 -7.00 10.07 24.22
N GLN A 44 -7.09 11.33 23.79
CA GLN A 44 -8.37 12.02 23.68
C GLN A 44 -9.17 11.53 22.46
N PRO A 45 -10.50 11.52 22.54
CA PRO A 45 -11.36 11.31 21.39
C PRO A 45 -11.00 12.27 20.26
N ILE A 46 -10.93 11.77 19.03
CA ILE A 46 -10.54 12.59 17.87
C ILE A 46 -11.53 13.75 17.62
N THR A 47 -12.79 13.56 18.00
CA THR A 47 -13.86 14.58 17.90
C THR A 47 -13.62 15.79 18.81
N THR A 48 -12.74 15.69 19.81
CA THR A 48 -12.24 16.86 20.57
C THR A 48 -11.56 17.87 19.66
N TYR A 49 -10.84 17.40 18.64
CA TYR A 49 -10.14 18.24 17.67
C TYR A 49 -10.97 18.50 16.41
N LEU A 50 -11.79 17.53 16.01
CA LEU A 50 -12.65 17.58 14.81
C LEU A 50 -14.13 17.42 15.20
N PRO A 51 -14.79 18.47 15.75
CA PRO A 51 -16.16 18.36 16.23
C PRO A 51 -17.20 18.12 15.12
N TRP A 52 -16.83 18.33 13.87
CA TRP A 52 -17.66 18.05 12.70
C TRP A 52 -17.64 16.57 12.27
N LEU A 53 -16.66 15.80 12.75
CA LEU A 53 -16.46 14.41 12.32
C LEU A 53 -17.56 13.51 12.89
N LYS A 54 -18.23 12.78 12.00
CA LYS A 54 -19.25 11.78 12.35
C LYS A 54 -18.77 10.39 11.95
N ILE A 55 -18.86 9.46 12.91
CA ILE A 55 -18.48 8.05 12.73
C ILE A 55 -19.62 7.20 13.27
N ASP A 56 -20.25 6.42 12.40
CA ASP A 56 -21.23 5.40 12.73
C ASP A 56 -20.51 4.18 13.32
N SER A 57 -20.45 4.12 14.64
CA SER A 57 -19.76 3.08 15.40
C SER A 57 -20.54 2.78 16.67
N LYS A 58 -20.71 1.48 16.95
CA LYS A 58 -21.25 0.98 18.24
C LYS A 58 -20.18 0.88 19.33
N TYR A 59 -18.92 1.11 19.00
CA TYR A 59 -17.77 0.94 19.88
C TYR A 59 -17.39 2.25 20.59
N ALA A 60 -16.40 2.17 21.48
CA ALA A 60 -15.83 3.33 22.14
C ALA A 60 -15.30 4.38 21.12
N PRO A 61 -15.23 5.67 21.50
CA PRO A 61 -14.70 6.72 20.63
C PRO A 61 -13.28 6.45 20.14
N ILE A 62 -13.04 6.76 18.86
CA ILE A 62 -11.71 6.71 18.25
C ILE A 62 -10.86 7.86 18.79
N THR A 63 -9.59 7.60 19.08
CA THR A 63 -8.65 8.56 19.66
C THR A 63 -7.53 8.87 18.66
N GLY A 64 -6.71 9.87 18.95
CA GLY A 64 -5.50 10.16 18.16
C GLY A 64 -4.55 8.95 18.07
N HIS A 65 -4.41 8.18 19.15
CA HIS A 65 -3.64 6.94 19.21
C HIS A 65 -4.16 5.91 18.21
N HIS A 66 -5.48 5.72 18.14
CA HIS A 66 -6.08 4.75 17.23
C HIS A 66 -5.83 5.11 15.75
N LEU A 67 -5.88 6.40 15.40
CA LEU A 67 -5.55 6.85 14.04
C LEU A 67 -4.06 6.70 13.74
N LEU A 68 -3.19 7.15 14.64
CA LEU A 68 -1.73 7.10 14.47
C LEU A 68 -1.20 5.66 14.35
N SER A 69 -1.89 4.69 14.95
CA SER A 69 -1.48 3.28 14.97
C SER A 69 -2.21 2.38 13.98
N HIS A 70 -3.13 2.92 13.15
CA HIS A 70 -4.00 2.13 12.26
C HIS A 70 -4.86 1.09 12.99
N THR A 71 -5.36 1.45 14.17
CA THR A 71 -6.21 0.56 15.00
C THR A 71 -7.63 1.08 15.18
N ALA A 72 -8.00 2.10 14.41
CA ALA A 72 -9.30 2.75 14.51
C ALA A 72 -10.47 1.95 13.93
N GLY A 73 -10.18 0.93 13.10
CA GLY A 73 -11.20 0.18 12.38
C GLY A 73 -11.85 0.94 11.22
N LEU A 74 -11.21 2.00 10.72
CA LEU A 74 -11.69 2.78 9.58
C LEU A 74 -11.28 2.13 8.25
N PRO A 75 -12.07 2.31 7.18
CA PRO A 75 -11.66 1.92 5.82
C PRO A 75 -10.47 2.73 5.30
N ASP A 76 -9.73 2.21 4.32
CA ASP A 76 -8.53 2.82 3.75
C ASP A 76 -8.82 3.83 2.63
N GLY A 77 -9.87 3.60 1.84
CA GLY A 77 -10.08 4.26 0.55
C GLY A 77 -11.14 5.36 0.50
N VAL A 78 -11.72 5.79 1.63
CA VAL A 78 -12.78 6.83 1.59
C VAL A 78 -12.18 8.18 1.18
N VAL A 79 -12.81 8.84 0.20
CA VAL A 79 -12.49 10.23 -0.12
C VAL A 79 -13.13 11.12 0.95
N LEU A 80 -12.32 11.80 1.78
CA LEU A 80 -12.83 12.56 2.93
C LEU A 80 -13.86 13.63 2.52
N GLU A 81 -13.68 14.25 1.36
CA GLU A 81 -14.57 15.28 0.81
C GLU A 81 -15.97 14.75 0.49
N LEU A 82 -16.11 13.43 0.35
CA LEU A 82 -17.40 12.77 0.11
C LEU A 82 -18.10 12.38 1.42
N ILE A 83 -17.45 12.54 2.56
CA ILE A 83 -18.05 12.32 3.89
C ILE A 83 -18.94 13.51 4.20
N GLY A 84 -20.18 13.21 4.54
CA GLY A 84 -21.17 14.20 4.95
C GLY A 84 -22.13 13.64 5.99
N PRO A 85 -23.08 14.45 6.47
CA PRO A 85 -24.09 14.01 7.43
C PRO A 85 -24.84 12.74 6.99
N ASP A 86 -25.01 12.56 5.68
CA ASP A 86 -25.73 11.43 5.07
C ASP A 86 -24.81 10.26 4.67
N GLN A 87 -23.48 10.42 4.82
CA GLN A 87 -22.47 9.40 4.53
C GLN A 87 -21.38 9.43 5.61
N PRO A 88 -21.69 9.05 6.86
CA PRO A 88 -20.70 9.00 7.92
C PRO A 88 -19.65 7.91 7.64
N LEU A 89 -18.46 8.08 8.21
CA LEU A 89 -17.51 6.96 8.33
C LEU A 89 -18.12 5.85 9.18
N TRP A 90 -17.58 4.64 9.08
CA TRP A 90 -17.97 3.52 9.91
C TRP A 90 -16.74 2.78 10.42
N THR A 91 -16.96 1.89 11.38
CA THR A 91 -15.93 0.98 11.90
C THR A 91 -16.23 -0.47 11.54
N GLY A 92 -15.17 -1.25 11.27
CA GLY A 92 -15.23 -2.71 11.12
C GLY A 92 -15.12 -3.48 12.43
N PHE A 93 -14.42 -2.91 13.41
CA PHE A 93 -14.08 -3.53 14.70
C PHE A 93 -13.87 -2.49 15.81
N ALA A 94 -13.70 -2.95 17.05
CA ALA A 94 -13.50 -2.05 18.19
C ALA A 94 -12.10 -1.40 18.14
N PRO A 95 -11.96 -0.08 18.39
CA PRO A 95 -10.65 0.57 18.34
C PRO A 95 -9.61 -0.14 19.23
N GLY A 96 -8.43 -0.40 18.68
CA GLY A 96 -7.35 -1.14 19.34
C GLY A 96 -7.34 -2.66 19.10
N GLU A 97 -8.41 -3.25 18.55
CA GLU A 97 -8.55 -4.71 18.43
C GLU A 97 -7.71 -5.31 17.29
N HIS A 98 -7.66 -4.64 16.14
CA HIS A 98 -6.94 -5.10 14.96
C HIS A 98 -6.12 -3.99 14.31
N PHE A 99 -5.10 -4.38 13.54
CA PHE A 99 -4.38 -3.49 12.64
C PHE A 99 -5.08 -3.50 11.28
N ALA A 100 -5.58 -2.34 10.86
CA ALA A 100 -6.14 -2.11 9.53
C ALA A 100 -5.64 -0.76 9.01
N TYR A 101 -4.71 -0.81 8.05
CA TYR A 101 -4.10 0.38 7.45
C TYR A 101 -5.17 1.31 6.88
N SER A 102 -5.13 2.59 7.24
CA SER A 102 -6.11 3.58 6.78
C SER A 102 -5.46 4.92 6.44
N ASN A 103 -5.50 5.30 5.15
CA ASN A 103 -5.12 6.62 4.67
C ASN A 103 -6.06 7.69 5.21
N VAL A 104 -7.37 7.41 5.21
CA VAL A 104 -8.42 8.24 5.83
C VAL A 104 -8.05 8.62 7.26
N GLY A 105 -7.56 7.66 8.06
CA GLY A 105 -7.12 7.95 9.43
C GLY A 105 -6.00 8.99 9.50
N TYR A 106 -5.05 8.97 8.56
CA TYR A 106 -3.98 9.97 8.49
C TYR A 106 -4.39 11.28 7.86
N ASP A 107 -5.37 11.28 6.97
CA ASP A 107 -5.94 12.52 6.42
C ASP A 107 -6.73 13.27 7.51
N LEU A 108 -7.45 12.54 8.37
CA LEU A 108 -8.06 13.11 9.59
C LEU A 108 -7.00 13.71 10.52
N LEU A 109 -5.86 13.03 10.72
CA LEU A 109 -4.75 13.58 11.50
C LEU A 109 -4.14 14.84 10.86
N GLY A 110 -4.14 14.92 9.52
CA GLY A 110 -3.83 16.14 8.78
C GLY A 110 -4.77 17.28 9.15
N HIS A 111 -6.08 17.05 9.16
CA HIS A 111 -7.06 18.05 9.60
C HIS A 111 -6.94 18.41 11.08
N VAL A 112 -6.49 17.50 11.96
CA VAL A 112 -6.18 17.84 13.35
C VAL A 112 -5.06 18.87 13.43
N LEU A 113 -4.00 18.69 12.65
CA LEU A 113 -2.91 19.68 12.56
C LEU A 113 -3.43 21.04 12.12
N GLU A 114 -4.26 21.07 11.08
CA GLU A 114 -4.87 22.31 10.58
C GLU A 114 -5.78 22.98 11.61
N ALA A 115 -6.63 22.21 12.29
CA ALA A 115 -7.55 22.71 13.30
C ALA A 115 -6.80 23.31 14.50
N ILE A 116 -5.74 22.63 14.96
CA ILE A 116 -4.93 23.09 16.10
C ILE A 116 -4.16 24.36 15.73
N ASP A 117 -3.45 24.38 14.59
CA ASP A 117 -2.59 25.50 14.19
C ASP A 117 -3.29 26.62 13.40
N ARG A 118 -4.52 26.40 12.94
CA ARG A 118 -5.30 27.32 12.09
C ARG A 118 -4.53 27.75 10.84
N GLN A 119 -3.86 26.79 10.22
CA GLN A 119 -3.06 26.95 9.01
C GLN A 119 -3.26 25.73 8.11
N PRO A 120 -3.16 25.88 6.78
CA PRO A 120 -3.20 24.73 5.87
C PRO A 120 -2.08 23.73 6.19
N LEU A 121 -2.32 22.44 5.96
CA LEU A 121 -1.37 21.37 6.27
C LEU A 121 0.03 21.63 5.69
N ALA A 122 0.09 22.14 4.46
CA ALA A 122 1.33 22.52 3.79
C ALA A 122 2.19 23.49 4.63
N ALA A 123 1.57 24.50 5.23
CA ALA A 123 2.26 25.48 6.07
C ALA A 123 2.69 24.87 7.40
N VAL A 124 1.85 24.00 7.99
CA VAL A 124 2.17 23.31 9.24
C VAL A 124 3.38 22.40 9.07
N LEU A 125 3.39 21.52 8.05
CA LEU A 125 4.50 20.59 7.80
C LEU A 125 5.79 21.32 7.44
N ARG A 126 5.71 22.40 6.64
CA ARG A 126 6.89 23.20 6.32
C ARG A 126 7.51 23.82 7.58
N ARG A 127 6.72 24.54 8.37
CA ARG A 127 7.17 25.23 9.57
C ARG A 127 7.67 24.27 10.66
N ARG A 128 6.96 23.16 10.89
CA ARG A 128 7.22 22.26 12.01
C ARG A 128 8.24 21.18 11.70
N VAL A 129 8.40 20.79 10.43
CA VAL A 129 9.24 19.64 10.07
C VAL A 129 10.32 20.02 9.07
N LEU A 130 9.95 20.59 7.91
CA LEU A 130 10.92 20.80 6.83
C LEU A 130 11.95 21.88 7.16
N ASP A 131 11.50 23.07 7.57
CA ASP A 131 12.38 24.21 7.85
C ASP A 131 13.34 23.94 9.02
N PRO A 132 12.89 23.39 10.18
CA PRO A 132 13.79 23.10 11.31
C PRO A 132 14.83 22.03 10.98
N LEU A 133 14.53 21.11 10.06
CA LEU A 133 15.47 20.11 9.57
C LEU A 133 16.35 20.62 8.43
N GLY A 134 16.09 21.81 7.88
CA GLY A 134 16.80 22.32 6.71
C GLY A 134 16.51 21.54 5.42
N MET A 135 15.35 20.87 5.33
CA MET A 135 14.88 20.14 4.15
C MET A 135 14.33 21.09 3.09
N SER A 136 15.17 22.04 2.65
CA SER A 136 14.80 23.16 1.78
C SER A 136 14.47 22.76 0.34
N SER A 137 14.81 21.53 -0.07
CA SER A 137 14.47 20.99 -1.38
C SER A 137 13.22 20.11 -1.33
N SER A 138 12.68 19.79 -0.16
CA SER A 138 11.41 19.07 0.00
C SER A 138 10.20 20.00 -0.08
N GLU A 139 9.06 19.44 -0.45
CA GLU A 139 7.78 20.14 -0.52
C GLU A 139 6.73 19.37 0.29
N PRO A 140 5.93 20.04 1.12
CA PRO A 140 4.99 19.42 2.03
C PRO A 140 3.73 18.90 1.33
N VAL A 141 3.45 19.38 0.10
CA VAL A 141 2.32 18.97 -0.72
C VAL A 141 2.75 18.80 -2.18
N ILE A 142 2.06 17.92 -2.89
CA ILE A 142 2.24 17.70 -4.33
C ILE A 142 1.27 18.64 -5.05
N ALA A 143 1.83 19.66 -5.71
CA ALA A 143 1.08 20.69 -6.40
C ALA A 143 1.69 20.99 -7.77
N ASN A 144 0.89 21.52 -8.70
CA ASN A 144 1.32 21.88 -10.05
C ASN A 144 2.56 22.80 -10.07
N THR A 145 2.69 23.66 -9.06
CA THR A 145 3.81 24.61 -8.91
C THR A 145 5.17 23.92 -8.78
N ILE A 146 5.23 22.67 -8.30
CA ILE A 146 6.48 21.93 -8.09
C ILE A 146 6.82 20.98 -9.25
N ARG A 147 5.89 20.80 -10.21
CA ARG A 147 6.04 19.87 -11.35
C ARG A 147 7.35 20.03 -12.13
N PRO A 148 7.88 21.25 -12.40
CA PRO A 148 9.15 21.42 -13.12
C PRO A 148 10.37 20.82 -12.42
N ARG A 149 10.30 20.59 -11.10
CA ARG A 149 11.39 20.01 -10.29
C ARG A 149 11.27 18.49 -10.11
N MET A 150 10.13 17.92 -10.49
CA MET A 150 9.78 16.54 -10.20
C MET A 150 10.20 15.59 -11.31
N ALA A 151 10.57 14.36 -10.95
CA ALA A 151 10.71 13.31 -11.95
C ALA A 151 9.36 13.04 -12.64
N VAL A 152 9.40 12.68 -13.92
CA VAL A 152 8.23 12.14 -14.62
C VAL A 152 7.93 10.76 -14.03
N GLY A 153 6.71 10.57 -13.56
CA GLY A 153 6.25 9.29 -13.03
C GLY A 153 5.83 8.33 -14.14
N TYR A 154 6.03 7.03 -13.91
CA TYR A 154 5.63 5.96 -14.82
C TYR A 154 4.72 4.95 -14.14
N ALA A 155 3.71 4.45 -14.86
CA ALA A 155 2.78 3.44 -14.38
C ALA A 155 2.63 2.32 -15.44
N PRO A 156 2.07 1.16 -15.09
CA PRO A 156 1.66 0.15 -16.07
C PRO A 156 0.87 0.80 -17.21
N MET A 157 1.13 0.37 -18.45
CA MET A 157 0.41 0.89 -19.62
C MET A 157 -1.11 0.62 -19.53
N PHE A 158 -1.50 -0.43 -18.82
CA PHE A 158 -2.89 -0.82 -18.59
C PHE A 158 -3.15 -0.93 -17.09
N ASP A 159 -4.28 -0.41 -16.64
CA ASP A 159 -4.74 -0.38 -15.24
C ASP A 159 -5.91 -1.34 -14.97
N ASP A 160 -6.20 -2.21 -15.94
CA ASP A 160 -7.31 -3.16 -15.95
C ASP A 160 -6.84 -4.62 -15.93
N ARG A 161 -5.54 -4.87 -15.69
CA ARG A 161 -4.96 -6.20 -15.74
C ARG A 161 -3.67 -6.31 -14.91
N PRO A 162 -3.28 -7.53 -14.50
CA PRO A 162 -2.02 -7.76 -13.81
C PRO A 162 -0.80 -7.29 -14.64
N PHE A 163 0.15 -6.61 -13.99
CA PHE A 163 1.36 -6.10 -14.63
C PHE A 163 2.51 -7.12 -14.53
N PRO A 164 2.99 -7.72 -15.65
CA PRO A 164 4.04 -8.71 -15.61
C PRO A 164 5.42 -8.11 -15.38
N LEU A 165 6.38 -8.93 -14.95
CA LEU A 165 7.77 -8.53 -14.85
C LEU A 165 8.28 -8.17 -16.26
N ARG A 166 8.67 -6.91 -16.47
CA ARG A 166 8.99 -6.31 -17.80
C ARG A 166 7.79 -5.95 -18.67
N GLY A 167 6.63 -5.70 -18.08
CA GLY A 167 5.52 -5.07 -18.79
C GLY A 167 5.86 -3.66 -19.27
N THR A 168 5.09 -3.18 -20.26
CA THR A 168 5.25 -1.82 -20.79
C THR A 168 4.76 -0.80 -19.78
N LEU A 169 5.59 0.22 -19.53
CA LEU A 169 5.21 1.39 -18.75
C LEU A 169 4.84 2.55 -19.66
N ALA A 170 3.89 3.36 -19.22
CA ALA A 170 3.55 4.65 -19.81
C ALA A 170 3.85 5.77 -18.79
N GLU A 171 3.90 7.01 -19.27
CA GLU A 171 3.87 8.16 -18.37
C GLU A 171 2.58 8.12 -17.56
N ALA A 172 2.70 8.24 -16.25
CA ALA A 172 1.57 8.19 -15.34
C ALA A 172 0.80 9.52 -15.36
N PRO A 173 -0.52 9.49 -15.13
CA PRO A 173 -1.29 10.71 -14.94
C PRO A 173 -0.77 11.49 -13.73
N TRP A 174 -0.78 12.81 -13.85
CA TRP A 174 -0.42 13.71 -12.77
C TRP A 174 -1.55 13.81 -11.74
N VAL A 175 -1.17 13.80 -10.46
CA VAL A 175 -2.10 13.98 -9.34
C VAL A 175 -1.54 15.03 -8.39
N GLU A 176 -2.40 15.95 -7.95
CA GLU A 176 -2.12 16.83 -6.83
C GLU A 176 -2.61 16.16 -5.54
N VAL A 177 -1.83 16.27 -4.47
CA VAL A 177 -2.14 15.64 -3.18
C VAL A 177 -1.77 16.61 -2.07
N GLY A 178 -2.77 17.03 -1.32
CA GLY A 178 -2.66 17.97 -0.21
C GLY A 178 -2.87 17.32 1.17
N GLU A 179 -3.23 16.05 1.20
CA GLU A 179 -3.74 15.36 2.39
C GLU A 179 -2.63 14.63 3.18
N GLY A 180 -2.88 14.37 4.47
CA GLY A 180 -1.87 13.90 5.42
C GLY A 180 -1.28 12.53 5.12
N ALA A 181 -1.98 11.69 4.38
CA ALA A 181 -1.58 10.31 4.13
C ALA A 181 -0.39 10.16 3.18
N GLY A 182 -0.11 11.12 2.29
CA GLY A 182 0.86 10.91 1.20
C GLY A 182 1.38 12.14 0.46
N SER A 183 1.19 13.35 0.98
CA SER A 183 1.40 14.61 0.25
C SER A 183 2.86 15.09 0.10
N VAL A 184 3.84 14.54 0.84
CA VAL A 184 5.21 15.05 0.80
C VAL A 184 5.95 14.61 -0.46
N SER A 185 6.65 15.55 -1.08
CA SER A 185 7.69 15.29 -2.09
C SER A 185 9.06 15.63 -1.52
N SER A 186 10.06 14.80 -1.81
CA SER A 186 11.41 14.99 -1.25
C SER A 186 12.50 14.59 -2.22
N THR A 187 13.73 14.94 -1.85
CA THR A 187 14.96 14.50 -2.52
C THR A 187 15.66 13.43 -1.69
N ALA A 188 16.56 12.66 -2.30
CA ALA A 188 17.36 11.70 -1.55
C ALA A 188 18.23 12.38 -0.48
N THR A 189 18.74 13.59 -0.75
CA THR A 189 19.55 14.37 0.18
C THR A 189 18.74 14.81 1.40
N ASP A 190 17.55 15.40 1.20
CA ASP A 190 16.71 15.86 2.31
C ASP A 190 16.15 14.68 3.13
N MET A 191 15.82 13.56 2.48
CA MET A 191 15.51 12.33 3.20
C MET A 191 16.69 11.81 4.01
N GLY A 192 17.93 12.02 3.58
CA GLY A 192 19.12 11.74 4.39
C GLY A 192 19.17 12.57 5.68
N THR A 193 18.76 13.84 5.62
CA THR A 193 18.62 14.70 6.80
C THR A 193 17.51 14.23 7.73
N TYR A 194 16.34 13.88 7.18
CA TYR A 194 15.23 13.31 7.94
C TYR A 194 15.63 12.01 8.67
N LEU A 195 16.30 11.10 7.97
CA LEU A 195 16.78 9.84 8.55
C LEU A 195 17.84 10.06 9.61
N THR A 196 18.68 11.09 9.47
CA THR A 196 19.65 11.48 10.49
C THR A 196 18.96 11.93 11.79
N MET A 197 17.83 12.65 11.69
CA MET A 197 17.03 13.01 12.87
C MET A 197 16.48 11.75 13.57
N LEU A 198 16.02 10.75 12.81
CA LEU A 198 15.54 9.49 13.36
C LEU A 198 16.67 8.69 14.06
N ILE A 199 17.85 8.62 13.45
CA ILE A 199 19.06 8.04 14.07
C ILE A 199 19.36 8.73 15.39
N ASN A 200 19.32 10.07 15.40
CA ASN A 200 19.64 10.88 16.58
C ASN A 200 18.44 11.09 17.52
N ARG A 201 17.42 10.22 17.43
CA ARG A 201 16.27 10.19 18.35
C ARG A 201 15.51 11.52 18.48
N GLY A 202 15.43 12.29 17.40
CA GLY A 202 14.77 13.61 17.39
C GLY A 202 15.73 14.80 17.42
N ALA A 203 17.04 14.62 17.62
CA ALA A 203 18.00 15.72 17.57
C ALA A 203 18.37 16.13 16.13
N VAL A 204 18.58 17.43 15.90
CA VAL A 204 18.93 18.01 14.59
C VAL A 204 20.45 18.17 14.47
N ARG A 205 21.05 17.79 13.33
CA ARG A 205 22.51 17.88 13.09
C ARG A 205 22.90 19.32 12.74
N GLY A 206 23.98 19.86 13.35
CA GLY A 206 24.56 21.15 12.93
C GLY A 206 24.83 22.20 14.03
N THR A 207 24.63 21.90 15.32
CA THR A 207 25.13 22.72 16.43
C THR A 207 26.31 22.04 17.13
N SER A 208 27.35 22.82 17.43
CA SER A 208 28.63 22.41 18.02
C SER A 208 28.53 21.34 19.13
N PRO A 209 29.49 20.40 19.27
CA PRO A 209 29.60 19.43 20.38
C PRO A 209 29.75 20.06 21.77
N THR A 210 29.73 21.38 21.90
CA THR A 210 29.94 22.12 23.16
C THR A 210 28.64 22.57 23.84
N VAL A 211 27.49 22.00 23.48
CA VAL A 211 26.22 22.31 24.16
C VAL A 211 26.20 21.59 25.51
N ARG A 212 26.29 22.39 26.58
CA ARG A 212 26.23 21.94 27.98
C ARG A 212 24.88 21.28 28.29
N GLU A 213 24.94 20.25 29.11
CA GLU A 213 23.81 19.61 29.78
C GLU A 213 22.91 20.70 30.42
N GLY A 214 21.62 20.72 30.07
CA GLY A 214 20.63 21.65 30.63
C GLY A 214 20.20 22.85 29.76
N SER A 215 20.80 23.08 28.59
CA SER A 215 20.17 23.96 27.58
C SER A 215 19.18 23.16 26.73
N LYS A 216 18.01 23.74 26.39
CA LYS A 216 17.03 23.19 25.43
C LYS A 216 17.72 22.95 24.08
N GLY A 217 18.35 21.79 23.91
CA GLY A 217 19.11 21.45 22.72
C GLY A 217 18.24 21.45 21.47
N ASN A 218 18.83 21.73 20.32
CA ASN A 218 18.20 21.73 19.00
C ASN A 218 17.66 20.33 18.63
N ARG A 219 16.49 19.97 19.18
CA ARG A 219 15.72 18.79 18.85
C ARG A 219 14.41 19.19 18.17
N LEU A 220 13.94 18.34 17.27
CA LEU A 220 12.64 18.49 16.63
C LEU A 220 11.49 18.10 17.57
N ILE A 221 11.70 17.03 18.34
CA ILE A 221 10.85 16.54 19.44
C ILE A 221 11.77 16.12 20.59
N ASN A 222 11.30 15.99 21.83
CA ASN A 222 12.10 15.50 22.97
C ASN A 222 12.19 13.96 23.01
N GLU A 223 12.96 13.39 23.96
CA GLU A 223 13.14 11.94 24.08
C GLU A 223 11.82 11.22 24.40
N ASP A 224 11.02 11.71 25.37
CA ASP A 224 9.73 11.12 25.73
C ASP A 224 8.77 11.04 24.54
N SER A 225 8.72 12.09 23.72
CA SER A 225 7.93 12.11 22.49
C SER A 225 8.51 11.18 21.43
N PHE A 226 9.84 11.07 21.32
CA PHE A 226 10.47 10.15 20.37
C PHE A 226 10.20 8.69 20.75
N GLU A 227 10.25 8.36 22.05
CA GLU A 227 9.89 7.05 22.57
C GLU A 227 8.44 6.71 22.24
N LEU A 228 7.50 7.62 22.49
CA LEU A 228 6.09 7.40 22.14
C LEU A 228 5.89 7.26 20.62
N PHE A 229 6.55 8.10 19.82
CA PHE A 229 6.50 8.07 18.35
C PHE A 229 6.97 6.73 17.77
N THR A 230 8.00 6.13 18.38
CA THR A 230 8.64 4.89 17.91
C THR A 230 8.21 3.64 18.67
N ALA A 231 7.38 3.76 19.71
CA ALA A 231 6.89 2.63 20.48
C ALA A 231 6.01 1.70 19.62
N PRO A 232 6.14 0.37 19.76
CA PRO A 232 5.23 -0.57 19.11
C PRO A 232 3.83 -0.46 19.73
N ALA A 233 2.84 0.00 18.96
CA ALA A 233 1.45 0.12 19.41
C ALA A 233 0.64 -1.15 19.15
N ILE A 234 0.83 -1.78 17.98
CA ILE A 234 0.15 -3.03 17.60
C ILE A 234 1.03 -3.89 16.72
N LYS A 235 0.87 -5.22 16.78
CA LYS A 235 1.52 -6.14 15.84
C LYS A 235 0.99 -5.94 14.43
N ALA A 236 1.90 -5.84 13.47
CA ALA A 236 1.60 -5.60 12.06
C ALA A 236 2.46 -6.53 11.19
N PRO A 237 2.14 -7.84 11.16
CA PRO A 237 3.01 -8.88 10.62
C PRO A 237 3.24 -8.78 9.10
N PHE A 238 2.51 -7.90 8.41
CA PHE A 238 2.69 -7.62 6.98
C PHE A 238 4.16 -7.28 6.61
N TRP A 239 4.94 -6.76 7.56
CA TRP A 239 6.36 -6.39 7.37
C TRP A 239 7.37 -7.39 7.91
N GLY A 240 6.89 -8.54 8.37
CA GLY A 240 7.67 -9.58 9.06
C GLY A 240 6.99 -9.97 10.36
N GLU A 241 7.19 -11.20 10.80
CA GLU A 241 6.52 -11.78 11.97
C GLU A 241 6.72 -10.95 13.26
N ASP A 242 7.89 -10.32 13.40
CA ASP A 242 8.21 -9.50 14.57
C ASP A 242 7.79 -8.04 14.46
N ALA A 243 7.31 -7.60 13.28
CA ALA A 243 7.00 -6.21 13.02
C ALA A 243 5.75 -5.74 13.79
N SER A 244 5.88 -4.57 14.38
CA SER A 244 4.80 -3.78 14.96
C SER A 244 4.64 -2.47 14.18
N TYR A 245 3.53 -1.79 14.39
CA TYR A 245 3.31 -0.42 13.92
C TYR A 245 3.29 0.52 15.13
N GLY A 246 4.02 1.63 15.03
CA GLY A 246 4.00 2.76 15.96
C GLY A 246 3.26 3.95 15.34
N TYR A 247 3.72 5.17 15.57
CA TYR A 247 3.08 6.35 15.00
C TYR A 247 3.71 6.71 13.65
N GLY A 248 3.13 6.17 12.58
CA GLY A 248 3.56 6.48 11.21
C GLY A 248 4.83 5.75 10.78
N LEU A 249 5.22 4.73 11.54
CA LEU A 249 6.43 3.92 11.33
C LEU A 249 6.13 2.46 11.69
N TRP A 250 6.65 1.52 10.90
CA TRP A 250 6.84 0.16 11.38
C TRP A 250 8.08 0.09 12.25
N THR A 251 7.99 -0.71 13.31
CA THR A 251 9.02 -0.88 14.32
C THR A 251 9.26 -2.37 14.52
N SER A 252 10.52 -2.78 14.63
CA SER A 252 10.87 -4.17 14.91
C SER A 252 12.16 -4.23 15.70
N GLU A 253 12.25 -5.18 16.63
CA GLU A 253 13.50 -5.53 17.29
C GLU A 253 14.14 -6.71 16.55
N THR A 254 15.38 -6.56 16.09
CA THR A 254 16.09 -7.63 15.37
C THR A 254 17.51 -7.74 15.91
N GLU A 255 17.84 -8.88 16.51
CA GLU A 255 19.17 -9.13 17.10
C GLU A 255 19.59 -8.03 18.10
N GLY A 256 18.65 -7.57 18.94
CA GLY A 256 18.87 -6.50 19.92
C GLY A 256 18.99 -5.09 19.33
N ARG A 257 18.50 -4.89 18.10
CA ARG A 257 18.51 -3.59 17.41
C ARG A 257 17.10 -3.10 17.11
N THR A 258 16.86 -1.82 17.40
CA THR A 258 15.62 -1.14 17.05
C THR A 258 15.66 -0.68 15.61
N ILE A 259 14.80 -1.27 14.78
CA ILE A 259 14.68 -0.94 13.36
C ILE A 259 13.37 -0.20 13.10
N LEU A 260 13.46 0.98 12.46
CA LEU A 260 12.32 1.75 11.99
C LEU A 260 12.20 1.66 10.46
N ARG A 261 10.99 1.52 9.95
CA ARG A 261 10.73 1.37 8.51
C ARG A 261 9.45 2.08 8.11
N HIS A 262 9.41 2.53 6.86
CA HIS A 262 8.15 2.86 6.18
C HIS A 262 8.35 2.83 4.67
N THR A 263 7.26 2.59 3.92
CA THR A 263 7.25 2.76 2.46
C THR A 263 6.24 3.79 2.03
N GLY A 264 6.42 4.29 0.81
CA GLY A 264 5.41 5.08 0.14
C GLY A 264 5.06 4.44 -1.19
N GLY A 265 3.77 4.42 -1.49
CA GLY A 265 3.26 4.19 -2.83
C GLY A 265 2.46 5.41 -3.25
N MET A 266 2.69 5.83 -4.47
CA MET A 266 1.86 6.79 -5.19
C MET A 266 1.44 6.15 -6.52
N VAL A 267 0.58 6.82 -7.28
CA VAL A 267 0.20 6.40 -8.65
C VAL A 267 1.43 5.99 -9.46
N ALA A 268 2.53 6.75 -9.34
CA ALA A 268 3.71 6.60 -10.18
C ALA A 268 5.03 6.45 -9.43
N PHE A 269 5.01 6.52 -8.10
CA PHE A 269 6.23 6.52 -7.28
C PHE A 269 6.19 5.42 -6.23
N SER A 270 7.36 4.90 -5.89
CA SER A 270 7.53 3.91 -4.84
C SER A 270 8.80 4.19 -4.05
N SER A 271 8.65 4.33 -2.74
CA SER A 271 9.71 4.75 -1.83
C SER A 271 9.82 3.79 -0.65
N ALA A 272 11.01 3.67 -0.08
CA ALA A 272 11.28 2.88 1.11
C ALA A 272 12.35 3.55 1.96
N MET A 273 12.18 3.49 3.29
CA MET A 273 13.20 3.89 4.25
C MET A 273 13.39 2.81 5.31
N HIS A 274 14.64 2.62 5.71
CA HIS A 274 15.06 1.69 6.77
C HIS A 274 16.06 2.41 7.66
N VAL A 275 15.85 2.35 8.98
CA VAL A 275 16.69 3.01 9.99
C VAL A 275 17.05 1.99 11.04
N ASP A 276 18.33 1.79 11.29
CA ASP A 276 18.84 1.08 12.45
C ASP A 276 19.30 2.13 13.46
N VAL A 277 18.42 2.42 14.42
CA VAL A 277 18.66 3.46 15.42
C VAL A 277 19.83 3.07 16.32
N THR A 278 19.95 1.79 16.64
CA THR A 278 21.01 1.26 17.52
C THR A 278 22.40 1.39 16.89
N SER A 279 22.52 1.09 15.60
CA SER A 279 23.81 1.17 14.89
C SER A 279 24.10 2.54 14.28
N GLY A 280 23.15 3.48 14.36
CA GLY A 280 23.32 4.84 13.84
C GLY A 280 23.40 4.95 12.31
N ILE A 281 22.72 4.05 11.59
CA ILE A 281 22.74 3.97 10.12
C ILE A 281 21.32 3.92 9.55
N ALA A 282 21.16 4.42 8.33
CA ALA A 282 19.88 4.42 7.64
C ALA A 282 20.06 4.41 6.13
N ALA A 283 18.99 4.03 5.41
CA ALA A 283 18.93 4.05 3.97
C ALA A 283 17.55 4.50 3.49
N PHE A 284 17.53 5.28 2.40
CA PHE A 284 16.34 5.68 1.66
C PHE A 284 16.52 5.31 0.19
N ALA A 285 15.45 4.84 -0.45
CA ALA A 285 15.40 4.62 -1.88
C ALA A 285 14.02 5.03 -2.43
N SER A 286 14.01 5.61 -3.62
CA SER A 286 12.78 5.95 -4.36
C SER A 286 12.94 5.64 -5.84
N VAL A 287 11.83 5.30 -6.48
CA VAL A 287 11.71 5.06 -7.91
C VAL A 287 10.48 5.78 -8.44
N ASN A 288 10.62 6.45 -9.59
CA ASN A 288 9.54 7.13 -10.32
C ASN A 288 8.78 6.17 -11.24
N ALA A 289 8.56 4.94 -10.78
CA ALA A 289 7.70 3.97 -11.46
C ALA A 289 6.91 3.15 -10.44
N ASN A 290 5.60 3.05 -10.64
CA ASN A 290 4.78 2.04 -9.99
C ASN A 290 4.85 0.74 -10.79
N LEU A 291 5.35 -0.32 -10.17
CA LEU A 291 5.49 -1.64 -10.80
C LEU A 291 4.53 -2.64 -10.15
N ALA A 292 3.26 -2.24 -9.99
CA ALA A 292 2.18 -3.02 -9.40
C ALA A 292 2.54 -3.67 -8.05
N GLY A 293 2.75 -2.83 -7.04
CA GLY A 293 3.02 -3.27 -5.66
C GLY A 293 4.50 -3.40 -5.30
N TYR A 294 5.42 -3.20 -6.25
CA TYR A 294 6.85 -3.07 -5.93
C TYR A 294 7.11 -1.88 -4.98
N ARG A 295 8.02 -2.09 -4.03
CA ARG A 295 8.65 -1.06 -3.22
C ARG A 295 10.16 -1.32 -3.16
N PRO A 296 11.02 -0.30 -3.09
CA PRO A 296 12.48 -0.50 -3.09
C PRO A 296 13.04 -0.98 -1.74
N ASN A 297 12.29 -1.80 -1.00
CA ASN A 297 12.68 -2.35 0.31
C ASN A 297 13.97 -3.16 0.24
N VAL A 298 14.08 -4.03 -0.76
CA VAL A 298 15.25 -4.89 -0.94
C VAL A 298 16.51 -4.05 -1.17
N VAL A 299 16.38 -2.94 -1.89
CA VAL A 299 17.49 -2.00 -2.15
C VAL A 299 17.87 -1.26 -0.88
N ALA A 300 16.89 -0.66 -0.18
CA ALA A 300 17.14 0.08 1.07
C ALA A 300 17.72 -0.83 2.16
N LYS A 301 17.16 -2.04 2.33
CA LYS A 301 17.68 -3.04 3.28
C LYS A 301 19.10 -3.47 2.91
N TYR A 302 19.38 -3.74 1.63
CA TYR A 302 20.72 -4.13 1.21
C TYR A 302 21.76 -3.04 1.49
N ALA A 303 21.42 -1.78 1.26
CA ALA A 303 22.29 -0.65 1.62
C ALA A 303 22.55 -0.58 3.13
N LEU A 304 21.52 -0.81 3.95
CA LEU A 304 21.65 -0.88 5.41
C LEU A 304 22.56 -2.04 5.85
N ASP A 305 22.34 -3.24 5.29
CA ASP A 305 23.14 -4.44 5.59
C ASP A 305 24.61 -4.23 5.21
N LEU A 306 24.88 -3.60 4.05
CA LEU A 306 26.23 -3.25 3.61
C LEU A 306 26.94 -2.33 4.60
N LEU A 307 26.28 -1.24 5.00
CA LEU A 307 26.81 -0.29 5.99
C LEU A 307 27.10 -1.01 7.31
N ARG A 308 26.16 -1.84 7.77
CA ARG A 308 26.29 -2.61 9.00
C ARG A 308 27.49 -3.56 8.96
N THR A 309 27.62 -4.38 7.91
CA THR A 309 28.76 -5.30 7.80
C THR A 309 30.09 -4.58 7.66
N THR A 310 30.09 -3.40 7.04
CA THR A 310 31.29 -2.56 6.92
C THR A 310 31.73 -2.04 8.29
N ILE A 311 30.80 -1.53 9.10
CA ILE A 311 31.05 -1.07 10.47
C ILE A 311 31.53 -2.23 11.36
N ASP A 312 30.87 -3.38 11.25
CA ASP A 312 31.20 -4.59 12.02
C ASP A 312 32.51 -5.27 11.57
N GLY A 313 33.13 -4.83 10.47
CA GLY A 313 34.30 -5.50 9.88
C GLY A 313 34.03 -6.93 9.38
N LYS A 314 32.77 -7.22 9.02
CA LYS A 314 32.32 -8.54 8.54
C LYS A 314 32.33 -8.61 7.02
N THR A 315 32.23 -9.82 6.49
CA THR A 315 32.06 -10.07 5.06
C THR A 315 30.82 -9.35 4.52
N LEU A 316 30.99 -8.64 3.40
CA LEU A 316 29.91 -7.90 2.76
C LEU A 316 28.77 -8.85 2.33
N PRO A 317 27.49 -8.46 2.52
CA PRO A 317 26.37 -9.23 2.05
C PRO A 317 26.40 -9.35 0.53
N THR A 318 25.96 -10.50 0.03
CA THR A 318 25.75 -10.70 -1.40
C THR A 318 24.62 -9.78 -1.87
N ALA A 319 24.82 -9.14 -3.03
CA ALA A 319 23.76 -8.35 -3.64
C ALA A 319 22.49 -9.19 -3.81
N PRO A 320 21.30 -8.65 -3.48
CA PRO A 320 20.06 -9.37 -3.62
C PRO A 320 19.89 -9.82 -5.06
N LYS A 321 19.60 -11.10 -5.25
CA LYS A 321 19.31 -11.64 -6.58
C LYS A 321 18.04 -10.97 -7.08
N THR A 322 18.12 -10.23 -8.17
CA THR A 322 16.93 -9.86 -8.93
C THR A 322 16.39 -11.14 -9.57
N ASN A 323 15.08 -11.36 -9.53
CA ASN A 323 14.50 -12.46 -10.31
C ASN A 323 14.66 -12.09 -11.79
N THR A 324 15.80 -12.46 -12.38
CA THR A 324 16.17 -12.06 -13.73
C THR A 324 15.48 -12.91 -14.79
N ILE A 325 14.83 -14.00 -14.40
CA ILE A 325 14.18 -14.95 -15.30
C ILE A 325 12.83 -15.36 -14.70
N PRO A 326 11.76 -14.56 -14.90
CA PRO A 326 10.46 -14.77 -14.25
C PRO A 326 9.76 -16.07 -14.65
N ASP A 327 10.21 -16.72 -15.73
CA ASP A 327 9.68 -17.99 -16.22
C ASP A 327 10.33 -19.24 -15.60
N GLN A 328 11.26 -19.06 -14.65
CA GLN A 328 11.88 -20.16 -13.90
C GLN A 328 11.03 -20.54 -12.69
N ILE A 329 10.38 -21.70 -12.79
CA ILE A 329 9.43 -22.27 -11.84
C ILE A 329 9.98 -23.66 -11.47
N SER A 330 10.64 -23.77 -10.33
CA SER A 330 11.31 -25.01 -9.88
C SER A 330 10.37 -26.20 -9.73
N ASN A 331 9.09 -25.94 -9.45
CA ASN A 331 8.04 -26.95 -9.33
C ASN A 331 7.07 -26.93 -10.52
N ALA A 332 7.54 -26.57 -11.73
CA ALA A 332 6.69 -26.51 -12.93
C ALA A 332 5.92 -27.81 -13.19
N ALA A 333 6.55 -28.96 -12.93
CA ALA A 333 5.93 -30.28 -13.12
C ALA A 333 4.65 -30.50 -12.30
N ASP A 334 4.50 -29.85 -11.15
CA ASP A 334 3.30 -29.96 -10.31
C ASP A 334 2.04 -29.45 -11.03
N PHE A 335 2.20 -28.46 -11.90
CA PHE A 335 1.12 -27.77 -12.61
C PHE A 335 0.80 -28.39 -13.97
N ALA A 336 1.65 -29.31 -14.46
CA ALA A 336 1.48 -29.92 -15.77
C ALA A 336 0.26 -30.87 -15.80
N GLY A 337 -0.49 -30.83 -16.90
CA GLY A 337 -1.68 -31.64 -17.08
C GLY A 337 -2.78 -30.92 -17.83
N THR A 338 -3.93 -31.58 -17.96
CA THR A 338 -5.14 -30.99 -18.54
C THR A 338 -6.15 -30.70 -17.44
N PHE A 339 -6.66 -29.48 -17.40
CA PHE A 339 -7.76 -29.09 -16.53
C PHE A 339 -9.00 -28.83 -17.41
N THR A 340 -10.16 -29.29 -16.97
CA THR A 340 -11.41 -29.21 -17.71
C THR A 340 -12.44 -28.42 -16.89
N SER A 341 -13.11 -27.47 -17.54
CA SER A 341 -14.23 -26.72 -16.96
C SER A 341 -15.54 -27.48 -17.12
N THR A 342 -16.59 -27.04 -16.44
CA THR A 342 -17.92 -27.66 -16.48
C THR A 342 -18.58 -27.59 -17.87
N ASP A 343 -18.21 -26.60 -18.68
CA ASP A 343 -18.64 -26.45 -20.08
C ASP A 343 -17.82 -27.31 -21.07
N GLY A 344 -16.87 -28.10 -20.58
CA GLY A 344 -15.99 -28.95 -21.40
C GLY A 344 -14.73 -28.24 -21.93
N THR A 345 -14.57 -26.93 -21.68
CA THR A 345 -13.35 -26.22 -22.11
C THR A 345 -12.12 -26.77 -21.38
N LYS A 346 -11.05 -27.00 -22.14
CA LYS A 346 -9.79 -27.54 -21.63
C LYS A 346 -8.70 -26.46 -21.53
N LEU A 347 -7.91 -26.57 -20.49
CA LEU A 347 -6.71 -25.79 -20.22
C LEU A 347 -5.53 -26.77 -20.11
N GLY A 348 -4.63 -26.75 -21.10
CA GLY A 348 -3.49 -27.66 -21.16
C GLY A 348 -2.21 -26.99 -20.68
N LEU A 349 -1.57 -27.55 -19.66
CA LEU A 349 -0.29 -27.08 -19.12
C LEU A 349 0.80 -28.11 -19.40
N ALA A 350 1.95 -27.65 -19.89
CA ALA A 350 3.12 -28.47 -20.13
C ALA A 350 4.32 -27.91 -19.37
N ALA A 351 5.03 -28.77 -18.63
CA ALA A 351 6.31 -28.44 -18.04
C ALA A 351 7.45 -28.89 -18.95
N ASP A 352 8.50 -28.07 -19.05
CA ASP A 352 9.76 -28.41 -19.74
C ASP A 352 10.91 -27.90 -18.85
N GLY A 353 11.53 -28.82 -18.12
CA GLY A 353 12.44 -28.49 -17.02
C GLY A 353 11.76 -27.58 -15.98
N ASN A 354 12.40 -26.45 -15.68
CA ASN A 354 11.90 -25.44 -14.75
C ASN A 354 11.01 -24.39 -15.43
N LYS A 355 10.40 -24.68 -16.57
CA LYS A 355 9.48 -23.75 -17.24
C LYS A 355 8.10 -24.36 -17.36
N LEU A 356 7.09 -23.53 -17.16
CA LEU A 356 5.69 -23.90 -17.32
C LEU A 356 5.12 -23.19 -18.56
N PHE A 357 4.34 -23.93 -19.36
CA PHE A 357 3.74 -23.42 -20.58
C PHE A 357 2.25 -23.69 -20.58
N LEU A 358 1.48 -22.71 -21.05
CA LEU A 358 0.08 -22.87 -21.40
C LEU A 358 -0.03 -23.18 -22.89
N ALA A 359 -0.71 -24.27 -23.23
CA ALA A 359 -1.07 -24.63 -24.59
C ALA A 359 -2.33 -23.85 -25.01
N ILE A 360 -2.17 -22.98 -26.01
CA ILE A 360 -3.27 -22.18 -26.58
C ILE A 360 -3.28 -22.43 -28.09
N ARG A 361 -4.30 -23.15 -28.59
CA ARG A 361 -4.40 -23.54 -30.00
C ARG A 361 -3.11 -24.25 -30.46
N ASN A 362 -2.37 -23.68 -31.42
CA ASN A 362 -1.10 -24.20 -31.93
C ASN A 362 0.14 -23.51 -31.32
N GLN A 363 -0.03 -22.76 -30.23
CA GLN A 363 1.03 -22.02 -29.55
C GLN A 363 1.29 -22.57 -28.14
N ARG A 364 2.54 -22.42 -27.68
CA ARG A 364 2.93 -22.60 -26.28
C ARG A 364 3.37 -21.25 -25.73
N VAL A 365 2.67 -20.75 -24.71
CA VAL A 365 2.98 -19.49 -24.05
C VAL A 365 3.69 -19.80 -22.74
N ALA A 366 4.91 -19.30 -22.56
CA ALA A 366 5.64 -19.43 -21.30
C ALA A 366 4.97 -18.61 -20.19
N LEU A 367 4.84 -19.20 -19.01
CA LEU A 367 4.24 -18.57 -17.84
C LEU A 367 5.31 -17.89 -17.01
N GLU A 368 4.96 -16.73 -16.45
CA GLU A 368 5.82 -16.00 -15.52
C GLU A 368 5.23 -16.07 -14.12
N SER A 369 6.07 -16.31 -13.12
CA SER A 369 5.62 -16.39 -11.73
C SER A 369 5.11 -15.03 -11.23
N ALA A 370 3.89 -15.03 -10.69
CA ALA A 370 3.29 -13.92 -9.94
C ALA A 370 3.26 -14.21 -8.43
N GLY A 371 3.92 -15.28 -8.00
CA GLY A 371 3.89 -15.81 -6.63
C GLY A 371 3.57 -17.30 -6.60
N PRO A 372 3.45 -17.88 -5.39
CA PRO A 372 3.08 -19.29 -5.25
C PRO A 372 1.74 -19.58 -5.92
N ASN A 373 1.70 -20.59 -6.81
CA ASN A 373 0.50 -21.04 -7.52
C ASN A 373 -0.20 -19.97 -8.39
N ARG A 374 0.48 -18.87 -8.75
CA ARG A 374 -0.11 -17.78 -9.54
C ARG A 374 0.85 -17.38 -10.65
N PHE A 375 0.33 -17.21 -11.86
CA PHE A 375 1.15 -16.96 -13.04
C PHE A 375 0.55 -15.89 -13.95
N PHE A 376 1.42 -15.03 -14.51
CA PHE A 376 1.08 -14.19 -15.64
C PHE A 376 1.08 -15.01 -16.92
N VAL A 377 0.13 -14.71 -17.80
CA VAL A 377 0.08 -15.27 -19.16
C VAL A 377 0.13 -14.10 -20.14
N LYS A 378 1.24 -13.97 -20.87
CA LYS A 378 1.46 -12.91 -21.87
C LYS A 378 0.78 -13.26 -23.20
N HIS A 379 -0.55 -13.40 -23.16
CA HIS A 379 -1.38 -13.70 -24.33
C HIS A 379 -2.70 -12.91 -24.24
N PRO A 380 -3.18 -12.28 -25.33
CA PRO A 380 -4.40 -11.45 -25.31
C PRO A 380 -5.64 -12.14 -24.71
N ASP A 381 -5.81 -13.44 -24.99
CA ASP A 381 -6.95 -14.21 -24.45
C ASP A 381 -6.87 -14.48 -22.93
N PHE A 382 -5.72 -14.24 -22.29
CA PHE A 382 -5.48 -14.59 -20.88
C PHE A 382 -4.94 -13.45 -20.02
N GLU A 383 -4.55 -12.33 -20.60
CA GLU A 383 -3.83 -11.26 -19.87
C GLU A 383 -4.68 -10.51 -18.83
N LEU A 384 -6.02 -10.61 -18.88
CA LEU A 384 -6.93 -9.89 -17.99
C LEU A 384 -6.91 -10.37 -16.54
N PHE A 385 -6.52 -11.63 -16.30
CA PHE A 385 -6.45 -12.22 -14.97
C PHE A 385 -5.16 -13.03 -14.83
N LEU A 386 -4.69 -13.20 -13.60
CA LEU A 386 -3.69 -14.21 -13.32
C LEU A 386 -4.28 -15.61 -13.53
N LEU A 387 -3.43 -16.54 -13.94
CA LEU A 387 -3.74 -17.97 -13.86
C LEU A 387 -3.40 -18.45 -12.45
N GLU A 388 -4.42 -18.82 -11.68
CA GLU A 388 -4.27 -19.24 -10.28
C GLU A 388 -4.53 -20.75 -10.16
N PHE A 389 -3.87 -21.41 -9.21
CA PHE A 389 -4.01 -22.85 -9.00
C PHE A 389 -4.37 -23.18 -7.55
N GLY A 390 -5.35 -24.07 -7.40
CA GLY A 390 -5.75 -24.62 -6.11
C GLY A 390 -5.10 -25.98 -5.87
N ARG A 391 -4.67 -26.21 -4.63
CA ARG A 391 -4.12 -27.50 -4.19
C ARG A 391 -5.05 -28.17 -3.20
N ASP A 392 -5.11 -29.49 -3.30
CA ASP A 392 -5.65 -30.36 -2.26
C ASP A 392 -4.47 -31.16 -1.70
N HIS A 393 -4.23 -31.01 -0.40
CA HIS A 393 -2.97 -31.37 0.24
C HIS A 393 -1.78 -30.76 -0.53
N ASN A 394 -0.95 -31.57 -1.18
CA ASN A 394 0.20 -31.11 -1.96
C ASN A 394 -0.03 -31.15 -3.48
N ALA A 395 -1.15 -31.70 -3.95
CA ALA A 395 -1.40 -31.87 -5.37
C ALA A 395 -2.15 -30.67 -5.96
N VAL A 396 -1.70 -30.16 -7.10
CA VAL A 396 -2.49 -29.20 -7.89
C VAL A 396 -3.69 -29.93 -8.50
N VAL A 397 -4.89 -29.48 -8.16
CA VAL A 397 -6.15 -30.11 -8.58
C VAL A 397 -7.12 -29.14 -9.26
N GLU A 398 -6.93 -27.85 -9.06
CA GLU A 398 -7.77 -26.79 -9.62
C GLU A 398 -6.93 -25.74 -10.35
N ALA A 399 -7.53 -25.12 -11.37
CA ALA A 399 -7.02 -23.92 -12.02
C ALA A 399 -8.14 -22.88 -12.16
N PHE A 400 -7.79 -21.59 -12.11
CA PHE A 400 -8.71 -20.47 -12.18
C PHE A 400 -8.18 -19.38 -13.11
N HIS A 401 -9.08 -18.78 -13.89
CA HIS A 401 -8.81 -17.60 -14.70
C HIS A 401 -10.04 -16.69 -14.65
N GLY A 402 -9.98 -15.66 -13.79
CA GLY A 402 -11.14 -14.84 -13.44
C GLY A 402 -12.32 -15.69 -12.93
N PRO A 403 -13.52 -15.59 -13.55
CA PRO A 403 -14.67 -16.42 -13.18
C PRO A 403 -14.51 -17.91 -13.54
N ARG A 404 -13.60 -18.23 -14.46
CA ARG A 404 -13.48 -19.58 -15.01
C ARG A 404 -12.77 -20.48 -14.02
N TRP A 405 -13.32 -21.68 -13.87
CA TRP A 405 -12.80 -22.70 -12.98
C TRP A 405 -12.63 -24.01 -13.74
N PHE A 406 -11.50 -24.66 -13.51
CA PHE A 406 -11.11 -25.90 -14.16
C PHE A 406 -10.61 -26.90 -13.12
N THR A 407 -10.83 -28.18 -13.37
CA THR A 407 -10.41 -29.28 -12.50
C THR A 407 -9.69 -30.35 -13.30
N ASN A 408 -8.78 -31.10 -12.69
CA ASN A 408 -8.22 -32.31 -13.28
C ASN A 408 -8.85 -33.57 -12.66
N ASP A 409 -8.42 -34.74 -13.12
CA ASP A 409 -8.95 -36.05 -12.69
C ASP A 409 -8.72 -36.35 -11.21
N ARG A 410 -7.83 -35.59 -10.54
CA ARG A 410 -7.54 -35.74 -9.11
C ARG A 410 -8.50 -34.94 -8.22
N TYR A 411 -9.34 -34.06 -8.80
CA TYR A 411 -10.26 -33.25 -8.02
C TYR A 411 -11.47 -34.05 -7.54
N ALA A 412 -11.60 -34.17 -6.21
CA ALA A 412 -12.69 -34.91 -5.53
C ALA A 412 -13.70 -34.01 -4.81
N GLY A 413 -13.59 -32.68 -4.93
CA GLY A 413 -14.47 -31.73 -4.25
C GLY A 413 -15.83 -31.53 -4.94
N LEU A 414 -16.62 -30.61 -4.37
CA LEU A 414 -17.92 -30.22 -4.92
C LEU A 414 -17.78 -29.65 -6.33
N ARG A 415 -18.69 -30.03 -7.25
CA ARG A 415 -18.72 -29.53 -8.63
C ARG A 415 -19.85 -28.56 -8.91
N THR A 416 -20.80 -28.45 -7.98
CA THR A 416 -21.97 -27.59 -8.06
C THR A 416 -21.98 -26.66 -6.86
N PHE A 417 -22.15 -25.37 -7.11
CA PHE A 417 -22.14 -24.34 -6.08
C PHE A 417 -23.41 -23.52 -6.20
N GLN A 418 -24.10 -23.33 -5.08
CA GLN A 418 -25.26 -22.46 -5.01
C GLN A 418 -24.84 -21.06 -4.59
N TYR A 419 -25.52 -20.06 -5.12
CA TYR A 419 -25.37 -18.66 -4.74
C TYR A 419 -26.65 -17.89 -5.09
N PRO A 420 -26.93 -16.76 -4.41
CA PRO A 420 -28.07 -15.91 -4.73
C PRO A 420 -28.03 -15.41 -6.18
N LYS A 421 -29.09 -15.68 -6.97
CA LYS A 421 -29.12 -15.34 -8.40
C LYS A 421 -29.06 -13.85 -8.71
N GLU A 422 -29.46 -13.02 -7.76
CA GLU A 422 -29.27 -11.57 -7.82
C GLU A 422 -27.79 -11.16 -8.00
N TRP A 423 -26.82 -11.99 -7.59
CA TRP A 423 -25.40 -11.70 -7.78
C TRP A 423 -24.96 -11.71 -9.23
N ASP A 424 -25.70 -12.38 -10.12
CA ASP A 424 -25.47 -12.33 -11.57
C ASP A 424 -25.60 -10.87 -12.07
N ALA A 425 -26.45 -10.05 -11.43
CA ALA A 425 -26.61 -8.63 -11.74
C ALA A 425 -25.42 -7.78 -11.26
N PHE A 426 -24.64 -8.26 -10.30
CA PHE A 426 -23.46 -7.56 -9.76
C PHE A 426 -22.19 -7.90 -10.53
N ALA A 427 -22.09 -9.08 -11.12
CA ALA A 427 -20.94 -9.48 -11.92
C ALA A 427 -20.69 -8.52 -13.09
N GLY A 428 -19.45 -8.08 -13.29
CA GLY A 428 -19.09 -7.09 -14.31
C GLY A 428 -17.74 -6.42 -14.06
N HIS A 429 -17.34 -5.59 -15.01
CA HIS A 429 -16.18 -4.71 -14.91
C HIS A 429 -16.62 -3.32 -14.46
N TYR A 430 -16.04 -2.81 -13.38
CA TYR A 430 -16.32 -1.50 -12.81
C TYR A 430 -15.05 -0.65 -12.81
N ARG A 431 -15.18 0.61 -13.21
CA ARG A 431 -14.05 1.54 -13.37
C ARG A 431 -14.29 2.83 -12.62
N ASN A 432 -13.22 3.37 -12.04
CA ASN A 432 -13.14 4.71 -11.50
C ASN A 432 -12.09 5.48 -12.31
N ASP A 433 -12.36 6.74 -12.62
CA ASP A 433 -11.49 7.55 -13.48
C ASP A 433 -10.27 8.12 -12.73
N SER A 434 -10.28 8.06 -11.40
CA SER A 434 -9.13 8.41 -10.57
C SER A 434 -8.04 7.36 -10.75
N PRO A 435 -6.79 7.79 -11.01
CA PRO A 435 -5.66 6.88 -11.18
C PRO A 435 -5.25 6.16 -9.89
N TRP A 436 -5.82 6.54 -8.75
CA TRP A 436 -5.65 5.85 -7.46
C TRP A 436 -6.40 4.53 -7.38
N PHE A 437 -7.54 4.43 -8.06
CA PHE A 437 -8.49 3.32 -7.89
C PHE A 437 -8.55 2.43 -9.12
N GLY A 438 -8.42 3.00 -10.33
CA GLY A 438 -8.39 2.24 -11.57
C GLY A 438 -9.67 1.43 -11.80
N SER A 439 -9.55 0.11 -11.91
CA SER A 439 -10.70 -0.75 -12.19
C SER A 439 -10.70 -2.05 -11.39
N THR A 440 -11.87 -2.67 -11.30
CA THR A 440 -12.09 -3.94 -10.61
C THR A 440 -13.18 -4.75 -11.29
N ARG A 441 -12.99 -6.07 -11.37
CA ARG A 441 -14.00 -7.01 -11.85
C ARG A 441 -14.64 -7.76 -10.69
N ILE A 442 -15.97 -7.73 -10.72
CA ILE A 442 -16.84 -8.53 -9.86
C ILE A 442 -17.25 -9.78 -10.61
N PHE A 443 -17.11 -10.94 -9.99
CA PHE A 443 -17.59 -12.20 -10.56
C PHE A 443 -17.91 -13.22 -9.47
N VAL A 444 -18.73 -14.21 -9.81
CA VAL A 444 -18.99 -15.36 -8.94
C VAL A 444 -18.00 -16.47 -9.27
N ARG A 445 -17.28 -16.96 -8.26
CA ARG A 445 -16.35 -18.09 -8.38
C ARG A 445 -16.66 -19.10 -7.28
N LYS A 446 -16.99 -20.34 -7.67
CA LYS A 446 -17.36 -21.44 -6.75
C LYS A 446 -18.44 -21.05 -5.71
N GLY A 447 -19.46 -20.31 -6.15
CA GLY A 447 -20.56 -19.86 -5.29
C GLY A 447 -20.26 -18.63 -4.42
N THR A 448 -19.09 -18.01 -4.58
CA THR A 448 -18.68 -16.83 -3.82
C THR A 448 -18.57 -15.61 -4.75
N LEU A 449 -19.27 -14.52 -4.40
CA LEU A 449 -19.07 -13.23 -5.07
C LEU A 449 -17.69 -12.68 -4.72
N THR A 450 -16.94 -12.25 -5.72
CA THR A 450 -15.52 -11.92 -5.60
C THR A 450 -15.22 -10.61 -6.34
N ALA A 451 -14.38 -9.75 -5.76
CA ALA A 451 -13.78 -8.58 -6.40
C ALA A 451 -12.28 -8.83 -6.64
N GLU A 452 -11.86 -9.08 -7.88
CA GLU A 452 -10.45 -9.33 -8.25
C GLU A 452 -9.71 -10.34 -7.32
N GLY A 453 -10.39 -11.42 -6.95
CA GLY A 453 -9.88 -12.45 -6.04
C GLY A 453 -10.27 -12.28 -4.56
N THR A 454 -10.71 -11.10 -4.14
CA THR A 454 -11.16 -10.81 -2.78
C THR A 454 -12.62 -11.26 -2.57
N PRO A 455 -12.91 -12.17 -1.61
CA PRO A 455 -14.28 -12.62 -1.36
C PRO A 455 -15.15 -11.52 -0.76
N LEU A 456 -16.43 -11.51 -1.15
CA LEU A 456 -17.44 -10.56 -0.67
C LEU A 456 -18.47 -11.27 0.19
N THR A 457 -18.53 -10.93 1.48
CA THR A 457 -19.47 -11.50 2.44
C THR A 457 -20.68 -10.58 2.63
N PRO A 458 -21.93 -11.03 2.44
CA PRO A 458 -23.10 -10.18 2.62
C PRO A 458 -23.25 -9.66 4.05
N LEU A 459 -23.57 -8.36 4.19
CA LEU A 459 -23.95 -7.73 5.46
C LEU A 459 -25.45 -7.36 5.53
N GLY A 460 -26.19 -7.55 4.43
CA GLY A 460 -27.59 -7.11 4.28
C GLY A 460 -27.71 -5.80 3.52
N GLY A 461 -28.91 -5.50 3.00
CA GLY A 461 -29.19 -4.24 2.30
C GLY A 461 -28.38 -3.99 1.02
N GLY A 462 -27.87 -5.03 0.37
CA GLY A 462 -27.00 -4.91 -0.82
C GLY A 462 -25.56 -4.47 -0.51
N VAL A 463 -25.16 -4.51 0.76
CA VAL A 463 -23.80 -4.22 1.24
C VAL A 463 -23.06 -5.53 1.53
N PHE A 464 -21.78 -5.55 1.20
CA PHE A 464 -20.87 -6.67 1.37
C PHE A 464 -19.62 -6.21 2.09
N ARG A 465 -19.10 -7.02 3.01
CA ARG A 465 -17.74 -6.89 3.54
C ARG A 465 -16.77 -7.47 2.53
N ALA A 466 -15.70 -6.74 2.21
CA ALA A 466 -14.62 -7.22 1.37
C ALA A 466 -13.50 -7.84 2.23
N GLY A 467 -13.03 -9.02 1.85
CA GLY A 467 -11.97 -9.74 2.57
C GLY A 467 -12.48 -11.00 3.26
N ALA A 468 -11.54 -11.88 3.62
CA ALA A 468 -11.85 -13.12 4.33
C ALA A 468 -12.04 -12.87 5.83
N GLU A 469 -11.41 -11.82 6.34
CA GLU A 469 -11.41 -11.42 7.74
C GLU A 469 -12.80 -10.93 8.15
N GLU A 470 -13.33 -11.48 9.24
CA GLU A 470 -14.68 -11.14 9.70
C GLU A 470 -14.81 -9.69 10.19
N TRP A 471 -13.69 -9.11 10.60
CA TRP A 471 -13.56 -7.76 11.13
C TRP A 471 -13.24 -6.70 10.06
N SER A 472 -13.00 -7.08 8.80
CA SER A 472 -12.57 -6.12 7.76
C SER A 472 -13.50 -4.88 7.71
N PRO A 473 -12.96 -3.65 7.75
CA PRO A 473 -13.77 -2.44 7.64
C PRO A 473 -14.19 -2.16 6.20
N GLU A 474 -13.62 -2.85 5.21
CA GLU A 474 -13.85 -2.56 3.80
C GLU A 474 -15.23 -3.03 3.34
N ARG A 475 -15.98 -2.15 2.66
CA ARG A 475 -17.37 -2.41 2.24
C ARG A 475 -17.56 -2.20 0.75
N ILE A 476 -18.27 -3.11 0.09
CA ILE A 476 -18.76 -2.95 -1.27
C ILE A 476 -20.28 -2.86 -1.26
N SER A 477 -20.85 -1.94 -2.04
CA SER A 477 -22.29 -1.89 -2.28
C SER A 477 -22.60 -1.68 -3.75
N PHE A 478 -23.77 -2.13 -4.19
CA PHE A 478 -24.21 -2.00 -5.58
C PHE A 478 -25.44 -1.10 -5.66
N SER A 479 -25.50 -0.26 -6.69
CA SER A 479 -26.70 0.53 -6.97
C SER A 479 -27.87 -0.37 -7.41
N PRO A 480 -29.13 0.10 -7.34
CA PRO A 480 -30.28 -0.65 -7.83
C PRO A 480 -30.08 -1.20 -9.24
N VAL A 481 -30.56 -2.43 -9.46
CA VAL A 481 -30.42 -3.16 -10.72
C VAL A 481 -31.30 -2.51 -11.79
N VAL A 482 -30.70 -2.16 -12.93
CA VAL A 482 -31.36 -1.62 -14.12
C VAL A 482 -31.09 -2.57 -15.28
N ASN A 483 -32.14 -3.04 -15.96
CA ASN A 483 -32.04 -4.00 -17.06
C ASN A 483 -31.19 -5.24 -16.72
N GLY A 484 -31.37 -5.77 -15.50
CA GLY A 484 -30.67 -6.96 -15.02
C GLY A 484 -29.21 -6.75 -14.62
N ARG A 485 -28.71 -5.50 -14.58
CA ARG A 485 -27.33 -5.19 -14.14
C ARG A 485 -27.28 -4.04 -13.15
N ALA A 486 -26.36 -4.09 -12.19
CA ALA A 486 -26.03 -2.93 -11.34
C ALA A 486 -25.13 -1.96 -12.12
N PRO A 487 -25.57 -0.73 -12.42
CA PRO A 487 -24.77 0.22 -13.20
C PRO A 487 -23.58 0.81 -12.42
N ARG A 488 -23.64 0.83 -11.09
CA ARG A 488 -22.61 1.38 -10.21
C ARG A 488 -22.32 0.45 -9.04
N MET A 489 -21.11 0.57 -8.54
CA MET A 489 -20.64 -0.05 -7.32
C MET A 489 -19.94 1.01 -6.48
N LYS A 490 -20.08 0.98 -5.16
CA LYS A 490 -19.20 1.71 -4.26
C LYS A 490 -18.24 0.75 -3.59
N PHE A 491 -16.96 1.07 -3.55
CA PHE A 491 -15.98 0.38 -2.71
C PHE A 491 -15.45 1.37 -1.68
N SER A 492 -15.84 1.16 -0.42
CA SER A 492 -15.48 1.99 0.73
C SER A 492 -15.65 3.49 0.44
N GLY A 493 -16.84 3.88 -0.01
CA GLY A 493 -17.19 5.26 -0.34
C GLY A 493 -16.81 5.71 -1.77
N VAL A 494 -15.90 5.00 -2.44
CA VAL A 494 -15.44 5.33 -3.80
C VAL A 494 -16.42 4.77 -4.83
N GLU A 495 -16.94 5.62 -5.70
CA GLU A 495 -17.84 5.23 -6.80
C GLU A 495 -17.07 4.58 -7.95
N PHE A 496 -17.59 3.49 -8.48
CA PHE A 496 -17.15 2.87 -9.71
C PHE A 496 -18.34 2.67 -10.65
N TYR A 497 -18.11 2.88 -11.94
CA TYR A 497 -19.10 2.77 -12.99
C TYR A 497 -18.89 1.49 -13.78
N ARG A 498 -19.97 0.76 -14.03
CA ARG A 498 -19.91 -0.42 -14.89
C ARG A 498 -19.47 -0.01 -16.30
N THR A 499 -18.45 -0.67 -16.82
CA THR A 499 -17.92 -0.49 -18.17
C THR A 499 -18.04 -1.78 -18.99
N PHE A 500 -17.95 -1.65 -20.31
CA PHE A 500 -18.03 -2.74 -21.28
C PHE A 500 -16.69 -3.08 -21.94
N THR A 501 -15.59 -2.44 -21.49
CA THR A 501 -14.24 -2.79 -21.93
C THR A 501 -13.88 -4.20 -21.45
N PRO A 502 -13.20 -5.02 -22.29
CA PRO A 502 -12.83 -6.40 -21.99
C PRO A 502 -12.28 -6.64 -20.58
#